data_AF-A0A285SXN2-F1
#
_entry.id   AF-A0A285SXN2-F1
#
_cell.length_a   1.000
_cell.length_b   1.000
_cell.length_c   1.000
_cell.angle_alpha   90.00
_cell.angle_beta   90.00
_cell.angle_gamma   90.00
#
_symmetry.space_group_name_H-M   'P 1'
#
loop_
_entity.id
_entity.type
_entity.pdbx_description
1 polymer ?
#
loop_
_entity_poly.entity_id
_entity_poly.type
_entity_poly.pdbx_seq_one_letter_code
_entity_poly.pdbx_strand_id
1 'polypeptide(L)'
;MTDAFSPSSTPLPPAPSLSAGFLTEVDHALMRHHLRGVRIVELRQIGGPPEAGAEVLAYLEASGFAVKFRLVERMSPPPLCRIVFRYPGPKQAEMTIAPEVVG
;
A
#
# COMPACT_ATOMS: atom_id res chain seq x y z
N MET A 1 -54.30 -30.86 -8.53
CA MET A 1 -53.85 -29.50 -8.16
C MET A 1 -52.41 -29.64 -7.70
N THR A 2 -51.45 -29.29 -8.55
CA THR A 2 -50.00 -29.41 -8.30
C THR A 2 -49.49 -28.06 -7.82
N ASP A 3 -49.04 -28.01 -6.57
CA ASP A 3 -48.41 -26.83 -5.97
C ASP A 3 -47.01 -26.64 -6.53
N ALA A 4 -46.70 -25.42 -6.96
CA ALA A 4 -45.47 -25.04 -7.62
C ALA A 4 -44.41 -24.62 -6.59
N PHE A 5 -43.24 -25.26 -6.64
CA PHE A 5 -42.07 -24.87 -5.86
C PHE A 5 -41.35 -23.71 -6.57
N SER A 6 -41.46 -22.49 -6.03
CA SER A 6 -40.63 -21.34 -6.45
C SER A 6 -39.36 -21.27 -5.60
N PRO A 7 -38.16 -21.50 -6.15
CA PRO A 7 -36.93 -21.16 -5.44
C PRO A 7 -36.73 -19.64 -5.48
N SER A 8 -36.84 -19.00 -4.33
CA SER A 8 -36.44 -17.60 -4.14
C SER A 8 -34.94 -17.46 -4.38
N SER A 9 -34.55 -17.00 -5.57
CA SER A 9 -33.17 -16.59 -5.86
C SER A 9 -32.82 -15.37 -5.00
N THR A 10 -32.14 -15.60 -3.89
CA THR A 10 -31.49 -14.52 -3.13
C THR A 10 -30.37 -13.94 -4.00
N PRO A 11 -30.31 -12.62 -4.26
CA PRO A 11 -29.19 -12.04 -4.98
C PRO A 11 -27.92 -12.19 -4.12
N LEU A 12 -26.89 -12.83 -4.68
CA LEU A 12 -25.56 -12.88 -4.09
C LEU A 12 -25.06 -11.46 -3.85
N PRO A 13 -24.42 -11.18 -2.70
CA PRO A 13 -23.80 -9.88 -2.48
C PRO A 13 -22.78 -9.60 -3.59
N PRO A 14 -22.65 -8.34 -4.05
CA PRO A 14 -21.60 -7.99 -5.01
C PRO A 14 -20.25 -8.41 -4.42
N ALA A 15 -19.44 -9.11 -5.21
CA ALA A 15 -18.08 -9.45 -4.83
C ALA A 15 -17.37 -8.19 -4.33
N PRO A 16 -16.55 -8.26 -3.26
CA PRO A 16 -15.80 -7.10 -2.80
C PRO A 16 -15.03 -6.56 -4.00
N SER A 17 -15.35 -5.33 -4.38
CA SER A 17 -14.62 -4.57 -5.39
C SER A 17 -13.15 -4.66 -5.02
N LEU A 18 -12.36 -5.31 -5.86
CA LEU A 18 -10.91 -5.35 -5.75
C LEU A 18 -10.45 -3.89 -5.78
N SER A 19 -10.27 -3.28 -4.62
CA SER A 19 -9.58 -1.99 -4.53
C SER A 19 -8.25 -2.21 -5.22
N ALA A 20 -8.04 -1.53 -6.35
CA ALA A 20 -6.74 -1.50 -6.98
C ALA A 20 -5.75 -1.05 -5.89
N GLY A 21 -4.83 -1.92 -5.52
CA GLY A 21 -3.86 -1.66 -4.45
C GLY A 21 -3.07 -0.39 -4.74
N PHE A 22 -2.55 0.23 -3.69
CA PHE A 22 -1.64 1.36 -3.81
C PHE A 22 -0.36 0.97 -4.56
N LEU A 23 0.12 -0.26 -4.36
CA LEU A 23 1.32 -0.75 -5.04
C LEU A 23 1.01 -1.25 -6.45
N THR A 24 1.82 -0.81 -7.39
CA THR A 24 1.82 -1.26 -8.79
C THR A 24 3.08 -2.08 -9.08
N GLU A 25 3.10 -2.81 -10.20
CA GLU A 25 4.31 -3.54 -10.65
C GLU A 25 5.56 -2.66 -10.75
N VAL A 26 5.37 -1.40 -11.18
CA VAL A 26 6.44 -0.41 -11.27
C VAL A 26 7.00 -0.07 -9.89
N ASP A 27 6.15 0.03 -8.86
CA ASP A 27 6.60 0.28 -7.48
C ASP A 27 7.37 -0.90 -6.93
N HIS A 28 6.94 -2.12 -7.22
CA HIS A 28 7.68 -3.30 -6.83
C HIS A 28 9.09 -3.32 -7.44
N ALA A 29 9.22 -2.99 -8.72
CA ALA A 29 10.52 -2.87 -9.37
C ALA A 29 11.38 -1.75 -8.75
N LEU A 30 10.78 -0.59 -8.49
CA LEU A 30 11.44 0.56 -7.85
C LEU A 30 11.95 0.20 -6.45
N MET A 31 11.10 -0.39 -5.61
CA MET A 31 11.47 -0.83 -4.26
C MET A 31 12.59 -1.87 -4.28
N ARG A 32 12.53 -2.88 -5.16
CA ARG A 32 13.61 -3.87 -5.29
C ARG A 32 14.94 -3.23 -5.65
N HIS A 33 14.92 -2.24 -6.54
CA HIS A 33 16.13 -1.52 -6.94
C HIS A 33 16.69 -0.67 -5.79
N HIS A 34 15.86 0.19 -5.21
CA HIS A 34 16.26 1.17 -4.20
C HIS A 34 16.60 0.56 -2.83
N LEU A 35 16.03 -0.59 -2.50
CA LEU A 35 16.25 -1.26 -1.21
C LEU A 35 17.32 -2.36 -1.30
N ARG A 36 18.06 -2.44 -2.41
CA ARG A 36 19.14 -3.42 -2.55
C ARG A 36 20.22 -3.17 -1.48
N GLY A 37 20.46 -4.17 -0.65
CA GLY A 37 21.44 -4.09 0.45
C GLY A 37 20.95 -3.36 1.70
N VAL A 38 19.70 -2.88 1.70
CA VAL A 38 19.01 -2.35 2.89
C VAL A 38 18.52 -3.52 3.75
N ARG A 39 18.48 -3.32 5.06
CA ARG A 39 17.89 -4.29 6.02
C ARG A 39 16.79 -3.66 6.86
N ILE A 40 16.88 -2.36 7.11
CA ILE A 40 15.95 -1.62 7.96
C ILE A 40 15.28 -0.55 7.10
N VAL A 41 13.95 -0.53 7.11
CA VAL A 41 13.15 0.47 6.40
C VAL A 41 12.30 1.24 7.40
N GLU A 42 12.47 2.55 7.45
CA GLU A 42 11.53 3.44 8.13
C GLU A 42 10.48 3.89 7.12
N LEU A 43 9.31 3.26 7.18
CA LEU A 43 8.18 3.55 6.31
C LEU A 43 7.36 4.71 6.90
N ARG A 44 7.21 5.77 6.12
CA ARG A 44 6.44 6.96 6.46
C ARG A 44 5.30 7.13 5.47
N GLN A 45 4.07 7.23 5.95
CA GLN A 45 2.93 7.56 5.09
C GLN A 45 2.51 9.01 5.32
N ILE A 46 2.33 9.77 4.25
CA ILE A 46 1.82 11.15 4.27
C ILE A 46 0.37 11.14 3.78
N GLY A 47 -0.57 11.40 4.69
CA GLY A 47 -2.00 11.41 4.38
C GLY A 47 -2.52 10.09 3.78
N GLY A 48 -3.70 10.13 3.17
CA GLY A 48 -4.28 8.99 2.48
C GLY A 48 -4.83 7.86 3.38
N PRO A 49 -5.46 6.85 2.75
CA PRO A 49 -6.05 5.70 3.44
C PRO A 49 -4.98 4.87 4.17
N PRO A 50 -5.21 4.42 5.42
CA PRO A 50 -4.26 3.59 6.16
C PRO A 50 -3.98 2.23 5.48
N GLU A 51 -4.89 1.76 4.64
CA GLU A 51 -4.77 0.52 3.87
C GLU A 51 -3.56 0.56 2.93
N ALA A 52 -3.23 1.73 2.37
CA ALA A 52 -2.06 1.88 1.51
C ALA A 52 -0.75 1.64 2.28
N GLY A 53 -0.63 2.19 3.49
CA GLY A 53 0.53 1.94 4.35
C GLY A 53 0.63 0.50 4.81
N ALA A 54 -0.51 -0.12 5.13
CA ALA A 54 -0.57 -1.53 5.49
C ALA A 54 -0.11 -2.45 4.35
N GLU A 55 -0.51 -2.14 3.11
CA GLU A 55 -0.06 -2.87 1.92
C GLU A 55 1.46 -2.79 1.72
N VAL A 56 2.04 -1.59 1.84
CA VAL A 56 3.51 -1.42 1.73
C VAL A 56 4.24 -2.09 2.88
N LEU A 57 3.73 -1.97 4.10
CA LEU A 57 4.30 -2.63 5.28
C LEU A 57 4.35 -4.14 5.08
N ALA A 58 3.24 -4.76 4.68
CA ALA A 58 3.14 -6.20 4.44
C ALA A 58 4.12 -6.66 3.35
N TYR A 59 4.24 -5.91 2.26
CA TYR A 59 5.21 -6.21 1.19
C TYR A 59 6.66 -6.17 1.70
N LEU A 60 7.03 -5.16 2.49
CA LEU A 60 8.38 -5.01 3.02
C LEU A 60 8.72 -6.09 4.05
N GLU A 61 7.78 -6.42 4.94
CA GLU A 61 7.96 -7.51 5.92
C GLU A 61 8.11 -8.87 5.22
N ALA A 62 7.26 -9.16 4.22
CA ALA A 62 7.36 -10.38 3.42
C ALA A 62 8.68 -10.45 2.62
N SER A 63 9.26 -9.31 2.28
CA SER A 63 10.57 -9.21 1.62
C SER A 63 11.75 -9.33 2.60
N GLY A 64 11.50 -9.49 3.90
CA GLY A 64 12.51 -9.71 4.93
C GLY A 64 13.15 -8.45 5.51
N PHE A 65 12.53 -7.28 5.33
CA PHE A 65 13.00 -6.04 5.95
C PHE A 65 12.51 -5.92 7.40
N ALA A 66 13.34 -5.35 8.27
CA ALA A 66 12.87 -4.85 9.56
C ALA A 66 12.23 -3.47 9.33
N VAL A 67 10.91 -3.38 9.51
CA VAL A 67 10.15 -2.16 9.17
C VAL A 67 9.71 -1.42 10.43
N LYS A 68 9.84 -0.10 10.41
CA LYS A 68 9.19 0.79 11.37
C LYS A 68 8.19 1.66 10.62
N PHE A 69 6.92 1.58 11.00
CA PHE A 69 5.86 2.36 10.36
C PHE A 69 5.53 3.62 11.17
N ARG A 70 5.35 4.74 10.47
CA ARG A 70 4.83 5.99 11.04
C ARG A 70 3.88 6.69 10.07
N LEU A 71 2.70 7.04 10.56
CA LEU A 71 1.81 7.97 9.86
C LEU A 71 2.26 9.41 10.12
N VAL A 72 2.30 10.22 9.06
CA VAL A 72 2.69 11.62 9.04
C VAL A 72 1.49 12.44 8.60
N GLU A 73 1.38 13.65 9.17
CA GLU A 73 0.34 14.60 8.79
C GLU A 73 0.37 14.90 7.29
N ARG A 74 -0.82 15.08 6.70
CA ARG A 74 -1.00 15.41 5.29
C ARG A 74 -0.34 16.76 4.99
N MET A 75 0.36 16.85 3.85
CA MET A 75 0.95 18.11 3.38
C MET A 75 0.03 18.83 2.39
N SER A 76 0.06 20.17 2.43
CA SER A 76 -0.58 21.05 1.45
C SER A 76 0.44 22.09 0.94
N PRO A 77 0.77 22.11 -0.36
CA PRO A 77 0.24 21.26 -1.42
C PRO A 77 0.64 19.78 -1.28
N PRO A 78 -0.09 18.85 -1.92
CA PRO A 78 0.30 17.43 -1.92
C PRO A 78 1.72 17.22 -2.47
N PRO A 79 2.41 16.14 -2.04
CA PRO A 79 3.72 15.79 -2.59
C PRO A 79 3.67 15.56 -4.10
N LEU A 80 4.74 15.92 -4.81
CA LEU A 80 4.85 15.67 -6.25
C LEU A 80 5.09 14.18 -6.59
N CYS A 81 5.60 13.40 -5.63
CA CYS A 81 5.95 12.00 -5.81
C CYS A 81 5.21 11.13 -4.79
N ARG A 82 4.64 10.02 -5.27
CA ARG A 82 3.95 9.04 -4.41
C ARG A 82 4.88 8.15 -3.58
N ILE A 83 6.13 7.97 -4.00
CA ILE A 83 7.15 7.19 -3.27
C ILE A 83 8.49 7.92 -3.37
N VAL A 84 9.17 8.11 -2.24
CA VAL A 84 10.49 8.74 -2.14
C VAL A 84 11.37 7.94 -1.19
N PHE A 85 12.65 7.77 -1.55
CA PHE A 85 13.65 7.09 -0.73
C PHE A 85 14.73 8.06 -0.25
N ARG A 86 15.17 7.90 1.00
CA ARG A 86 16.35 8.55 1.58
C ARG A 86 17.21 7.51 2.29
N TYR A 87 18.51 7.75 2.39
CA TYR A 87 19.48 6.79 2.93
C TYR A 87 20.28 7.44 4.07
N PRO A 88 19.73 7.49 5.29
CA PRO A 88 20.34 8.23 6.40
C PRO A 88 21.59 7.53 6.97
N GLY A 89 21.80 6.25 6.65
CA GLY A 89 22.94 5.49 7.14
C GLY A 89 23.11 4.12 6.50
N PRO A 90 24.15 3.38 6.88
CA PRO A 90 24.45 2.07 6.30
C PRO A 90 23.29 1.09 6.49
N LYS A 91 22.86 0.44 5.39
CA LYS A 91 21.79 -0.57 5.37
C LYS A 91 20.43 -0.08 5.89
N GLN A 92 20.24 1.23 5.96
CA GLN A 92 18.99 1.87 6.38
C GLN A 92 18.41 2.68 5.22
N ALA A 93 17.10 2.61 5.05
CA ALA A 93 16.37 3.50 4.16
C ALA A 93 15.17 4.10 4.88
N GLU A 94 14.92 5.39 4.64
CA GLU A 94 13.64 6.00 4.91
C GLU A 94 12.83 5.98 3.62
N MET A 95 11.66 5.37 3.65
CA MET A 95 10.74 5.29 2.52
C MET A 95 9.49 6.11 2.87
N THR A 96 9.24 7.18 2.12
CA THR A 96 8.04 8.00 2.28
C THR A 96 7.05 7.67 1.17
N ILE A 97 5.81 7.35 1.53
CA ILE A 97 4.70 7.15 0.60
C ILE A 97 3.66 8.24 0.76
N ALA A 98 3.04 8.63 -0.35
CA ALA A 98 1.96 9.61 -0.42
C ALA A 98 0.85 9.05 -1.33
N PRO A 99 -0.20 8.43 -0.75
CA PRO A 99 -1.26 7.78 -1.54
C PRO A 99 -2.19 8.74 -2.29
N GLU A 100 -2.25 10.01 -1.89
CA GLU A 100 -3.20 11.00 -2.42
C GLU A 100 -2.63 11.88 -3.54
N VAL A 101 -1.55 11.47 -4.20
CA VAL A 101 -1.01 12.23 -5.33
C VAL A 101 -2.03 12.16 -6.48
N VAL A 102 -2.82 13.22 -6.65
CA VAL A 102 -3.70 13.40 -7.81
C VAL A 102 -2.84 13.91 -8.96
N GLY A 103 -2.54 13.02 -9.91
CA GLY A 103 -1.91 13.37 -11.19
C GLY A 103 -2.90 13.99 -12.17
#